data_AF-A0A3M8THI2-F1
#
_entry.id   AF-A0A3M8THI2-F1
#
_cell.length_a   1.000
_cell.length_b   1.000
_cell.length_c   1.000
_cell.angle_alpha   90.00
_cell.angle_beta   90.00
_cell.angle_gamma   90.00
#
_symmetry.space_group_name_H-M   'P 1'
#
loop_
_entity.id
_entity.type
_entity.pdbx_description
1 polymer ?
#
loop_
_entity_poly.entity_id
_entity_poly.type
_entity_poly.pdbx_seq_one_letter_code
_entity_poly.pdbx_strand_id
1 'polypeptide(L)'
;MPGKKKTPDQTAQAVILREAGYTLPAIASRLDISVSTAQRILKANKAIPGASTQALIEKAREELLATAFSLEAVQQTAASLVLEELALNQQIRTKLASALEILDPADPISFRGLAAASTTLKLTQDVTRRALPLEKLSQALDFEELPELKIHIMTERDVTEMRAQQRLEEAERDGNFEGVEDELETLRWLESRRMAQLQQDEDDVVCEGFDPILPRS
;
A
#
# COMPACT_ATOMS: atom_id res chain seq x y z
N MET A 1 66.83 -21.94 -1.34
CA MET A 1 66.55 -20.52 -1.70
C MET A 1 65.36 -20.03 -0.89
N PRO A 2 65.45 -18.88 -0.21
CA PRO A 2 64.41 -18.39 0.69
C PRO A 2 63.20 -17.93 -0.12
N GLY A 3 62.01 -18.43 0.23
CA GLY A 3 60.77 -18.15 -0.48
C GLY A 3 60.39 -16.67 -0.38
N LYS A 4 60.24 -15.99 -1.54
CA LYS A 4 59.68 -14.65 -1.62
C LYS A 4 58.35 -14.62 -0.86
N LYS A 5 58.25 -13.78 0.18
CA LYS A 5 56.98 -13.48 0.85
C LYS A 5 56.02 -12.93 -0.19
N LYS A 6 54.83 -13.53 -0.29
CA LYS A 6 53.77 -13.10 -1.20
C LYS A 6 53.38 -11.67 -0.85
N THR A 7 53.30 -10.81 -1.86
CA THR A 7 52.78 -9.46 -1.72
C THR A 7 51.34 -9.54 -1.23
N PRO A 8 50.93 -8.74 -0.23
CA PRO A 8 49.55 -8.75 0.30
C PRO A 8 48.49 -8.60 -0.80
N ASP A 9 48.81 -7.87 -1.85
CA ASP A 9 47.98 -7.62 -3.03
C ASP A 9 47.59 -8.90 -3.80
N GLN A 10 48.55 -9.82 -4.03
CA GLN A 10 48.27 -11.10 -4.71
C GLN A 10 47.36 -12.02 -3.89
N THR A 11 47.38 -11.87 -2.57
CA THR A 11 46.56 -12.66 -1.65
C THR A 11 45.11 -12.20 -1.73
N ALA A 12 44.88 -10.88 -1.70
CA ALA A 12 43.56 -10.28 -1.85
C ALA A 12 42.95 -10.57 -3.24
N GLN A 13 43.73 -10.41 -4.31
CA GLN A 13 43.27 -10.69 -5.68
C GLN A 13 42.86 -12.15 -5.87
N ALA A 14 43.59 -13.11 -5.28
CA ALA A 14 43.21 -14.52 -5.34
C ALA A 14 41.87 -14.79 -4.67
N VAL A 15 41.62 -14.17 -3.50
CA VAL A 15 40.35 -14.31 -2.76
C VAL A 15 39.19 -13.71 -3.56
N ILE A 16 39.35 -12.49 -4.08
CA ILE A 16 38.32 -11.81 -4.90
C ILE A 16 37.97 -12.63 -6.13
N LEU A 17 38.97 -13.12 -6.87
CA LEU A 17 38.74 -13.97 -8.04
C LEU A 17 38.05 -15.27 -7.67
N ARG A 18 38.37 -15.85 -6.51
CA ARG A 18 37.70 -17.05 -6.03
C ARG A 18 36.24 -16.78 -5.68
N GLU A 19 35.95 -15.72 -4.95
CA GLU A 19 34.59 -15.33 -4.57
C GLU A 19 33.74 -14.94 -5.77
N ALA A 20 34.35 -14.41 -6.83
CA ALA A 20 33.73 -14.16 -8.14
C ALA A 20 33.50 -15.44 -8.98
N GLY A 21 33.84 -16.63 -8.47
CA GLY A 21 33.54 -17.92 -9.11
C GLY A 21 34.65 -18.51 -9.97
N TYR A 22 35.85 -17.91 -10.03
CA TYR A 22 36.94 -18.45 -10.84
C TYR A 22 37.52 -19.75 -10.23
N THR A 23 37.93 -20.66 -11.12
CA THR A 23 38.53 -21.96 -10.77
C THR A 23 40.00 -21.81 -10.37
N LEU A 24 40.54 -22.74 -9.56
CA LEU A 24 41.94 -22.69 -9.11
C LEU A 24 42.97 -22.58 -10.25
N PRO A 25 42.85 -23.33 -11.38
CA PRO A 25 43.77 -23.19 -12.50
C PRO A 25 43.68 -21.82 -13.19
N ALA A 26 42.47 -21.25 -13.28
CA ALA A 26 42.27 -19.93 -13.88
C ALA A 26 42.89 -18.81 -13.01
N ILE A 27 42.77 -18.91 -11.69
CA ILE A 27 43.40 -17.99 -10.73
C ILE A 27 44.93 -18.11 -10.79
N ALA A 28 45.45 -19.34 -10.85
CA ALA A 28 46.87 -19.61 -10.95
C ALA A 28 47.49 -19.01 -12.23
N SER A 29 46.82 -19.21 -13.36
CA SER A 29 47.22 -18.63 -14.66
C SER A 29 47.17 -17.10 -14.65
N ARG A 30 46.10 -16.50 -14.10
CA ARG A 30 45.88 -15.05 -14.11
C ARG A 30 46.80 -14.27 -13.18
N LEU A 31 47.24 -14.88 -12.08
CA LEU A 31 48.14 -14.27 -11.10
C LEU A 31 49.61 -14.70 -11.30
N ASP A 32 49.90 -15.47 -12.34
CA ASP A 32 51.22 -16.04 -12.65
C ASP A 32 51.85 -16.78 -11.44
N ILE A 33 51.06 -17.65 -10.81
CA ILE A 33 51.48 -18.47 -9.66
C ILE A 33 51.16 -19.95 -9.90
N SER A 34 51.85 -20.84 -9.19
CA SER A 34 51.51 -22.27 -9.26
C SER A 34 50.13 -22.56 -8.65
N VAL A 35 49.45 -23.60 -9.16
CA VAL A 35 48.15 -24.05 -8.64
C VAL A 35 48.22 -24.39 -7.14
N SER A 36 49.32 -25.01 -6.69
CA SER A 36 49.56 -25.31 -5.26
C SER A 36 49.67 -24.04 -4.41
N THR A 37 50.24 -22.97 -4.99
CA THR A 37 50.41 -21.66 -4.37
C THR A 37 49.08 -20.93 -4.24
N ALA A 38 48.22 -21.00 -5.27
CA ALA A 38 46.85 -20.49 -5.23
C ALA A 38 45.99 -21.26 -4.21
N GLN A 39 46.05 -22.59 -4.22
CA GLN A 39 45.30 -23.43 -3.28
C GLN A 39 45.63 -23.13 -1.81
N ARG A 40 46.92 -22.90 -1.50
CA ARG A 40 47.35 -22.55 -0.14
C ARG A 40 46.83 -21.19 0.31
N ILE A 41 46.78 -20.19 -0.59
CA ILE A 41 46.21 -18.86 -0.30
C ILE A 41 44.73 -18.97 0.01
N LEU A 42 43.97 -19.65 -0.86
CA LEU A 42 42.52 -19.73 -0.74
C LEU A 42 42.08 -20.51 0.50
N LYS A 43 42.79 -21.61 0.84
CA LYS A 43 42.54 -22.36 2.08
C LYS A 43 42.82 -21.53 3.33
N ALA A 44 43.92 -20.76 3.35
CA ALA A 44 44.26 -19.91 4.48
C ALA A 44 43.23 -18.81 4.73
N ASN A 45 42.60 -18.31 3.66
CA ASN A 45 41.60 -17.23 3.72
C ASN A 45 40.15 -17.73 3.65
N LYS A 46 39.91 -19.05 3.72
CA LYS A 46 38.57 -19.68 3.65
C LYS A 46 37.71 -19.21 2.47
N ALA A 47 38.33 -18.87 1.33
CA ALA A 47 37.62 -18.32 0.17
C ALA A 47 36.82 -19.41 -0.56
N ILE A 48 35.50 -19.20 -0.69
CA ILE A 48 34.56 -20.14 -1.30
C ILE A 48 34.26 -19.68 -2.75
N PRO A 49 34.23 -20.59 -3.74
CA PRO A 49 33.88 -20.24 -5.11
C PRO A 49 32.47 -19.63 -5.17
N GLY A 50 32.34 -18.46 -5.77
CA GLY A 50 31.03 -17.84 -6.03
C GLY A 50 30.34 -17.23 -4.81
N ALA A 51 31.02 -17.10 -3.66
CA ALA A 51 30.41 -16.56 -2.45
C ALA A 51 29.91 -15.12 -2.61
N SER A 52 30.62 -14.25 -3.35
CA SER A 52 30.16 -12.87 -3.58
C SER A 52 28.98 -12.83 -4.53
N THR A 53 28.97 -13.68 -5.57
CA THR A 53 27.81 -13.83 -6.46
C THR A 53 26.60 -14.39 -5.71
N GLN A 54 26.79 -15.34 -4.79
CA GLN A 54 25.71 -15.91 -3.98
C GLN A 54 25.13 -14.87 -3.01
N ALA A 55 25.99 -14.07 -2.38
CA ALA A 55 25.56 -12.99 -1.48
C ALA A 55 24.78 -11.88 -2.22
N LEU A 56 25.20 -11.54 -3.45
CA LEU A 56 24.46 -10.58 -4.29
C LEU A 56 23.11 -11.14 -4.77
N ILE A 57 23.06 -12.43 -5.10
CA ILE A 57 21.81 -13.11 -5.48
C ILE A 57 20.84 -13.17 -4.30
N GLU A 58 21.31 -13.53 -3.10
CA GLU A 58 20.46 -13.56 -1.91
C GLU A 58 20.00 -12.16 -1.50
N LYS A 59 20.87 -11.14 -1.59
CA LYS A 59 20.47 -9.75 -1.32
C LYS A 59 19.40 -9.27 -2.30
N ALA A 60 19.55 -9.55 -3.61
CA ALA A 60 18.53 -9.20 -4.61
C ALA A 60 17.21 -9.95 -4.37
N ARG A 61 17.28 -11.19 -3.85
CA ARG A 61 16.11 -11.99 -3.49
C ARG A 61 15.41 -11.46 -2.23
N GLU A 62 16.17 -11.07 -1.21
CA GLU A 62 15.67 -10.41 0.00
C GLU A 62 15.03 -9.06 -0.34
N GLU A 63 15.67 -8.25 -1.20
CA GLU A 63 15.12 -6.98 -1.68
C GLU A 63 13.83 -7.17 -2.48
N LEU A 64 13.75 -8.20 -3.36
CA LEU A 64 12.52 -8.55 -4.08
C LEU A 64 11.40 -9.00 -3.15
N LEU A 65 11.70 -9.82 -2.14
CA LEU A 65 10.71 -10.27 -1.16
C LEU A 65 10.23 -9.10 -0.30
N ALA A 66 11.15 -8.24 0.18
CA ALA A 66 10.81 -7.05 0.94
C ALA A 66 9.92 -6.08 0.15
N THR A 67 10.21 -5.91 -1.14
CA THR A 67 9.42 -5.05 -2.05
C THR A 67 8.04 -5.66 -2.35
N ALA A 68 7.96 -6.97 -2.56
CA ALA A 68 6.71 -7.68 -2.87
C ALA A 68 5.73 -7.74 -1.69
N PHE A 69 6.23 -7.71 -0.45
CA PHE A 69 5.39 -7.73 0.75
C PHE A 69 5.09 -6.35 1.35
N SER A 70 5.69 -5.26 0.85
CA SER A 70 5.33 -3.91 1.27
C SER A 70 4.29 -3.31 0.33
N LEU A 71 3.08 -3.08 0.84
CA LEU A 71 1.98 -2.49 0.08
C LEU A 71 2.37 -1.13 -0.53
N GLU A 72 3.16 -0.33 0.19
CA GLU A 72 3.60 1.00 -0.23
C GLU A 72 4.61 0.95 -1.40
N ALA A 73 5.60 0.05 -1.38
CA ALA A 73 6.53 -0.08 -2.50
C ALA A 73 5.85 -0.68 -3.75
N VAL A 74 4.88 -1.57 -3.58
CA VAL A 74 4.05 -2.09 -4.68
C VAL A 74 3.21 -0.96 -5.28
N GLN A 75 2.60 -0.11 -4.46
CA GLN A 75 1.85 1.06 -4.90
C GLN A 75 2.73 2.07 -5.66
N GLN A 76 3.93 2.38 -5.15
CA GLN A 76 4.87 3.26 -5.85
C GLN A 76 5.32 2.68 -7.20
N THR A 77 5.61 1.38 -7.24
CA THR A 77 6.02 0.69 -8.48
C THR A 77 4.88 0.69 -9.49
N ALA A 78 3.65 0.38 -9.05
CA ALA A 78 2.46 0.43 -9.90
C ALA A 78 2.20 1.85 -10.42
N ALA A 79 2.32 2.88 -9.57
CA ALA A 79 2.19 4.28 -9.97
C ALA A 79 3.25 4.68 -11.01
N SER A 80 4.51 4.25 -10.85
CA SER A 80 5.58 4.48 -11.82
C SER A 80 5.29 3.83 -13.17
N LEU A 81 4.85 2.57 -13.17
CA LEU A 81 4.49 1.85 -14.40
C LEU A 81 3.32 2.52 -15.13
N VAL A 82 2.32 2.99 -14.38
CA VAL A 82 1.20 3.76 -14.92
C VAL A 82 1.68 5.06 -15.58
N LEU A 83 2.58 5.80 -14.91
CA LEU A 83 3.12 7.05 -15.46
C LEU A 83 3.90 6.82 -16.76
N GLU A 84 4.71 5.75 -16.80
CA GLU A 84 5.41 5.34 -18.02
C GLU A 84 4.44 4.97 -19.15
N GLU A 85 3.38 4.22 -18.84
CA GLU A 85 2.38 3.82 -19.84
C GLU A 85 1.60 5.02 -20.41
N LEU A 86 1.31 6.02 -19.57
CA LEU A 86 0.71 7.29 -20.01
C LEU A 86 1.67 8.09 -20.92
N ALA A 87 2.95 8.16 -20.56
CA ALA A 87 3.97 8.84 -21.37
C ALA A 87 4.15 8.16 -22.74
N LEU A 88 4.18 6.82 -22.77
CA LEU A 88 4.26 6.05 -24.00
C LEU A 88 3.03 6.26 -24.89
N ASN A 89 1.83 6.26 -24.30
CA ASN A 89 0.58 6.57 -25.00
C ASN A 89 0.62 7.96 -25.65
N GLN A 90 1.12 8.97 -24.93
CA GLN A 90 1.23 10.33 -25.44
C GLN A 90 2.24 10.43 -26.58
N GLN A 91 3.35 9.70 -26.50
CA GLN A 91 4.34 9.64 -27.56
C GLN A 91 3.77 8.95 -28.82
N ILE A 92 3.06 7.83 -28.65
CA ILE A 92 2.37 7.13 -29.74
C ILE A 92 1.39 8.09 -30.41
N ARG A 93 0.52 8.76 -29.65
CA ARG A 93 -0.46 9.73 -30.19
C ARG A 93 0.18 10.87 -30.97
N THR A 94 1.24 11.47 -30.43
CA THR A 94 1.97 12.56 -31.10
C THR A 94 2.58 12.10 -32.42
N LYS A 95 3.20 10.90 -32.44
CA LYS A 95 3.78 10.33 -33.66
C LYS A 95 2.71 10.01 -34.70
N LEU A 96 1.59 9.47 -34.26
CA LEU A 96 0.42 9.19 -35.10
C LEU A 96 -0.14 10.46 -35.73
N ALA A 97 -0.29 11.54 -34.94
CA ALA A 97 -0.72 12.84 -35.43
C ALA A 97 0.24 13.40 -36.49
N SER A 98 1.55 13.36 -36.22
CA SER A 98 2.55 13.81 -37.21
C SER A 98 2.56 12.96 -38.49
N ALA A 99 2.29 11.65 -38.39
CA ALA A 99 2.20 10.78 -39.55
C ALA A 99 0.94 11.06 -40.38
N LEU A 100 -0.16 11.46 -39.73
CA LEU A 100 -1.40 11.85 -40.41
C LEU A 100 -1.25 13.16 -41.20
N GLU A 101 -0.47 14.12 -40.70
CA GLU A 101 -0.24 15.40 -41.38
C GLU A 101 0.53 15.26 -42.71
N ILE A 102 1.38 14.24 -42.82
CA ILE A 102 2.23 14.00 -44.00
C ILE A 102 1.56 12.98 -44.95
N LEU A 103 0.41 12.43 -44.57
CA LEU A 103 -0.25 11.36 -45.27
C LEU A 103 -0.89 11.87 -46.57
N ASP A 104 -0.56 11.25 -47.71
CA ASP A 104 -1.20 11.55 -48.99
C ASP A 104 -2.58 10.87 -49.06
N PRO A 105 -3.70 11.62 -49.12
CA PRO A 105 -5.05 11.07 -49.19
C PRO A 105 -5.34 10.32 -50.51
N ALA A 106 -4.50 10.47 -51.54
CA ALA A 106 -4.65 9.77 -52.81
C ALA A 106 -3.99 8.38 -52.84
N ASP A 107 -3.13 8.04 -51.86
CA ASP A 107 -2.39 6.77 -51.84
C ASP A 107 -3.13 5.68 -51.03
N PRO A 108 -3.49 4.52 -51.64
CA PRO A 108 -4.08 3.38 -50.92
C PRO A 108 -3.23 2.81 -49.78
N ILE A 109 -1.91 3.01 -49.79
CA ILE A 109 -1.01 2.55 -48.73
C ILE A 109 -1.21 3.39 -47.46
N SER A 110 -1.51 4.68 -47.61
CA SER A 110 -1.86 5.60 -46.53
C SER A 110 -3.02 5.09 -45.67
N PHE A 111 -4.06 4.53 -46.31
CA PHE A 111 -5.23 3.97 -45.61
C PHE A 111 -4.90 2.74 -44.77
N ARG A 112 -3.93 1.91 -45.19
CA ARG A 112 -3.46 0.76 -44.38
C ARG A 112 -2.68 1.22 -43.17
N GLY A 113 -1.84 2.25 -43.32
CA GLY A 113 -1.14 2.89 -42.21
C GLY A 113 -2.12 3.44 -41.17
N LEU A 114 -3.17 4.11 -41.64
CA LEU A 114 -4.26 4.64 -40.81
C LEU A 114 -5.01 3.54 -40.04
N ALA A 115 -5.35 2.43 -40.72
CA ALA A 115 -6.02 1.29 -40.08
C ALA A 115 -5.14 0.62 -39.02
N ALA A 116 -3.85 0.43 -39.29
CA ALA A 116 -2.89 -0.09 -38.33
C ALA A 116 -2.75 0.84 -37.13
N ALA A 117 -2.67 2.15 -37.37
CA ALA A 117 -2.49 3.14 -36.33
C ALA A 117 -3.75 3.30 -35.44
N SER A 118 -4.95 3.22 -36.03
CA SER A 118 -6.23 3.14 -35.31
C SER A 118 -6.32 1.89 -34.43
N THR A 119 -5.83 0.75 -34.93
CA THR A 119 -5.78 -0.51 -34.16
C THR A 119 -4.82 -0.40 -32.97
N THR A 120 -3.63 0.16 -33.17
CA THR A 120 -2.66 0.41 -32.10
C THR A 120 -3.26 1.34 -31.03
N LEU A 121 -3.93 2.41 -31.44
CA LEU A 121 -4.61 3.36 -30.54
C LEU A 121 -5.71 2.68 -29.71
N LYS A 122 -6.55 1.87 -30.35
CA LYS A 122 -7.60 1.12 -29.66
C LYS A 122 -7.00 0.15 -28.63
N LEU A 123 -5.98 -0.60 -29.02
CA LEU A 123 -5.32 -1.57 -28.13
C LEU A 123 -4.69 -0.88 -26.92
N THR A 124 -4.00 0.26 -27.12
CA THR A 124 -3.42 1.02 -25.99
C THR A 124 -4.51 1.58 -25.08
N GLN A 125 -5.63 2.04 -25.62
CA GLN A 125 -6.74 2.58 -24.85
C GLN A 125 -7.47 1.49 -24.05
N ASP A 126 -7.65 0.30 -24.62
CA ASP A 126 -8.23 -0.87 -23.95
C ASP A 126 -7.34 -1.36 -22.80
N VAL A 127 -6.01 -1.39 -23.00
CA VAL A 127 -5.05 -1.75 -21.95
C VAL A 127 -5.08 -0.70 -20.83
N THR A 128 -5.04 0.59 -21.17
CA THR A 128 -5.07 1.68 -20.18
C THR A 128 -6.33 1.62 -19.30
N ARG A 129 -7.51 1.36 -19.89
CA ARG A 129 -8.78 1.22 -19.13
C ARG A 129 -8.80 0.00 -18.20
N ARG A 130 -8.09 -1.08 -18.56
CA ARG A 130 -8.00 -2.29 -17.73
C ARG A 130 -6.97 -2.14 -16.61
N ALA A 131 -5.83 -1.51 -16.90
CA ALA A 131 -4.75 -1.25 -15.94
C ALA A 131 -5.16 -0.19 -14.90
N LEU A 132 -5.91 0.83 -15.33
CA LEU A 132 -6.48 1.86 -14.48
C LEU A 132 -8.00 1.81 -14.54
N PRO A 133 -8.67 0.96 -13.73
CA PRO A 133 -10.11 0.93 -13.65
C PRO A 133 -10.60 2.18 -12.90
N LEU A 134 -10.66 3.32 -13.60
CA LEU A 134 -11.10 4.61 -13.06
C LEU A 134 -12.50 4.52 -12.44
N GLU A 135 -13.38 3.67 -13.00
CA GLU A 135 -14.72 3.37 -12.46
C GLU A 135 -14.69 2.62 -11.11
N LYS A 136 -13.67 1.78 -10.89
CA LYS A 136 -13.49 1.09 -9.60
C LYS A 136 -12.82 1.99 -8.56
N LEU A 137 -11.94 2.89 -9.01
CA LEU A 137 -11.36 3.92 -8.16
C LEU A 137 -12.42 4.90 -7.63
N SER A 138 -13.39 5.30 -8.47
CA SER A 138 -14.52 6.10 -8.00
C SER A 138 -15.40 5.34 -7.01
N GLN A 139 -15.70 4.06 -7.26
CA GLN A 139 -16.45 3.22 -6.32
C GLN A 139 -15.70 2.97 -5.00
N ALA A 140 -14.37 2.90 -5.02
CA ALA A 140 -13.55 2.73 -3.81
C ALA A 140 -13.41 4.03 -2.99
N LEU A 141 -13.74 5.19 -3.56
CA LEU A 141 -13.85 6.44 -2.81
C LEU A 141 -15.23 6.58 -2.17
N ASP A 142 -16.25 5.90 -2.72
CA ASP A 142 -17.61 5.79 -2.17
C ASP A 142 -17.74 4.64 -1.14
N PHE A 143 -16.73 4.44 -0.28
CA PHE A 143 -16.92 3.57 0.88
C PHE A 143 -17.95 4.22 1.81
N GLU A 144 -19.20 3.76 1.74
CA GLU A 144 -20.17 3.96 2.82
C GLU A 144 -19.54 3.39 4.10
N GLU A 145 -19.36 4.24 5.12
CA GLU A 145 -18.84 3.81 6.43
C GLU A 145 -19.62 2.58 6.91
N LEU A 146 -18.92 1.49 7.21
CA LEU A 146 -19.56 0.32 7.80
C LEU A 146 -20.28 0.74 9.09
N PRO A 147 -21.54 0.33 9.30
CA PRO A 147 -22.27 0.70 10.50
C PRO A 147 -21.51 0.23 11.75
N GLU A 148 -21.20 1.17 12.64
CA GLU A 148 -20.54 0.88 13.91
C GLU A 148 -21.51 0.18 14.87
N LEU A 149 -21.16 -1.02 15.34
CA LEU A 149 -21.90 -1.68 16.42
C LEU A 149 -21.46 -1.09 17.76
N LYS A 150 -22.30 -0.22 18.36
CA LYS A 150 -22.05 0.35 19.69
C LYS A 150 -22.83 -0.42 20.77
N ILE A 151 -22.11 -1.17 21.60
CA ILE A 151 -22.69 -1.92 22.72
C ILE A 151 -22.72 -1.01 23.95
N HIS A 152 -23.92 -0.76 24.49
CA HIS A 152 -24.12 0.02 25.70
C HIS A 152 -24.81 -0.83 26.77
N ILE A 153 -24.46 -0.60 28.04
CA ILE A 153 -25.15 -1.23 29.17
C ILE A 153 -26.43 -0.44 29.43
N MET A 154 -27.58 -1.08 29.23
CA MET A 154 -28.88 -0.46 29.48
C MET A 154 -29.16 -0.33 30.98
N THR A 155 -29.60 0.84 31.40
CA THR A 155 -30.16 1.06 32.73
C THR A 155 -31.61 0.54 32.78
N GLU A 156 -32.14 0.30 33.99
CA GLU A 156 -33.54 -0.09 34.17
C GLU A 156 -34.52 0.89 33.51
N ARG A 157 -34.14 2.17 33.48
CA ARG A 157 -34.90 3.24 32.80
C ARG A 157 -34.91 3.06 31.28
N ASP A 158 -33.76 2.76 30.68
CA ASP A 158 -33.65 2.53 29.24
C ASP A 158 -34.47 1.29 28.82
N VAL A 159 -34.53 0.29 29.71
CA VAL A 159 -35.39 -0.89 29.52
C VAL A 159 -36.87 -0.49 29.57
N THR A 160 -37.31 0.34 30.53
CA THR A 160 -38.72 0.78 30.58
C THR A 160 -39.15 1.58 29.37
N GLU A 161 -38.28 2.46 28.85
CA GLU A 161 -38.52 3.24 27.63
C GLU A 161 -38.60 2.34 26.40
N MET A 162 -37.66 1.41 26.24
CA MET A 162 -37.70 0.42 25.17
C MET A 162 -38.98 -0.43 25.22
N ARG A 163 -39.44 -0.81 26.42
CA ARG A 163 -40.68 -1.60 26.59
C ARG A 163 -41.93 -0.78 26.27
N ALA A 164 -41.97 0.51 26.60
CA ALA A 164 -43.06 1.40 26.20
C ALA A 164 -43.08 1.59 24.68
N GLN A 165 -41.91 1.77 24.06
CA GLN A 165 -41.79 1.88 22.60
C GLN A 165 -42.25 0.60 21.89
N GLN A 166 -41.89 -0.59 22.41
CA GLN A 166 -42.36 -1.86 21.86
C GLN A 166 -43.89 -2.01 21.95
N ARG A 167 -44.51 -1.61 23.07
CA ARG A 167 -45.97 -1.65 23.23
C ARG A 167 -46.69 -0.65 22.32
N LEU A 168 -46.09 0.52 22.10
CA LEU A 168 -46.56 1.50 21.11
C LEU A 168 -46.56 0.89 19.70
N GLU A 169 -45.44 0.33 19.26
CA GLU A 169 -45.31 -0.30 17.93
C GLU A 169 -46.27 -1.49 17.74
N GLU A 170 -46.56 -2.22 18.82
CA GLU A 170 -47.56 -3.30 18.84
C GLU A 170 -48.99 -2.76 18.73
N ALA A 171 -49.33 -1.72 19.51
CA ALA A 171 -50.64 -1.07 19.44
C ALA A 171 -50.90 -0.40 18.08
N GLU A 172 -49.88 0.21 17.46
CA GLU A 172 -49.96 0.74 16.09
C GLU A 172 -50.18 -0.36 15.05
N ARG A 173 -49.49 -1.50 15.20
CA ARG A 173 -49.67 -2.66 14.32
C ARG A 173 -51.06 -3.27 14.45
N ASP A 174 -51.60 -3.33 15.66
CA ASP A 174 -52.90 -3.92 15.97
C ASP A 174 -54.08 -2.95 15.76
N GLY A 175 -53.80 -1.67 15.47
CA GLY A 175 -54.82 -0.63 15.26
C GLY A 175 -55.55 -0.23 16.55
N ASN A 176 -54.93 -0.43 17.72
CA ASN A 176 -55.49 -0.06 19.01
C ASN A 176 -55.17 1.40 19.36
N PHE A 177 -56.05 2.32 18.98
CA PHE A 177 -55.85 3.76 19.20
C PHE A 177 -55.74 4.16 20.68
N GLU A 178 -56.47 3.50 21.58
CA GLU A 178 -56.40 3.75 23.03
C GLU A 178 -55.04 3.33 23.59
N GLY A 179 -54.53 2.17 23.16
CA GLY A 179 -53.18 1.71 23.53
C GLY A 179 -52.05 2.58 22.99
N VAL A 180 -52.23 3.21 21.82
CA VAL A 180 -51.26 4.17 21.28
C VAL A 180 -51.23 5.45 22.13
N GLU A 181 -52.40 5.97 22.52
CA GLU A 181 -52.49 7.18 23.34
C GLU A 181 -51.87 6.99 24.73
N ASP A 182 -52.17 5.87 25.39
CA ASP A 182 -51.64 5.53 26.72
C ASP A 182 -50.10 5.40 26.73
N GLU A 183 -49.52 4.76 25.71
CA GLU A 183 -48.06 4.59 25.63
C GLU A 183 -47.36 5.89 25.23
N LEU A 184 -47.97 6.74 24.40
CA LEU A 184 -47.45 8.08 24.12
C LEU A 184 -47.43 8.95 25.38
N GLU A 185 -48.45 8.88 26.23
CA GLU A 185 -48.45 9.56 27.53
C GLU A 185 -47.35 9.02 28.45
N THR A 186 -47.15 7.70 28.46
CA THR A 186 -46.09 7.05 29.22
C THR A 186 -44.70 7.53 28.79
N LEU A 187 -44.43 7.63 27.48
CA LEU A 187 -43.18 8.15 26.93
C LEU A 187 -42.97 9.64 27.29
N ARG A 188 -44.01 10.47 27.18
CA ARG A 188 -43.94 11.89 27.58
C ARG A 188 -43.65 12.07 29.06
N TRP A 189 -44.21 11.21 29.92
CA TRP A 189 -43.93 11.23 31.35
C TRP A 189 -42.47 10.86 31.65
N LEU A 190 -41.94 9.84 30.97
CA LEU A 190 -40.52 9.44 31.09
C LEU A 190 -39.58 10.56 30.61
N GLU A 191 -39.91 11.24 29.52
CA GLU A 191 -39.14 12.37 28.98
C GLU A 191 -39.16 13.59 29.92
N SER A 192 -40.34 13.93 30.45
CA SER A 192 -40.49 15.02 31.43
C SER A 192 -39.64 14.78 32.68
N ARG A 193 -39.55 13.52 33.13
CA ARG A 193 -38.71 13.12 34.26
C ARG A 193 -37.22 13.18 33.92
N ARG A 194 -36.82 12.87 32.68
CA ARG A 194 -35.44 13.03 32.18
C ARG A 194 -35.00 14.49 32.24
N MET A 195 -35.87 15.40 31.78
CA MET A 195 -35.58 16.85 31.80
C MET A 195 -35.44 17.40 33.22
N ALA A 196 -36.26 16.93 34.16
CA ALA A 196 -36.17 17.34 35.56
C ALA A 196 -34.87 16.86 36.24
N GLN A 197 -34.38 15.66 35.89
CA GLN A 197 -33.10 15.14 36.41
C GLN A 197 -31.90 15.91 35.88
N LEU A 198 -31.88 16.23 34.57
CA LEU A 198 -30.80 17.02 33.96
C LEU A 198 -30.72 18.43 34.54
N GLN A 199 -31.86 19.05 34.86
CA GLN A 199 -31.91 20.35 35.51
C GLN A 199 -31.36 20.32 36.95
N GLN A 200 -31.50 19.20 37.68
CA GLN A 200 -30.92 19.05 39.02
C GLN A 200 -29.39 18.84 38.98
N ASP A 201 -28.87 18.13 37.97
CA ASP A 201 -27.43 17.87 37.87
C ASP A 201 -26.63 19.12 37.42
N GLU A 202 -27.26 20.09 36.73
CA GLU A 202 -26.63 21.36 36.34
C GLU A 202 -26.52 22.37 37.50
N ASP A 203 -27.41 22.31 38.50
CA ASP A 203 -27.42 23.23 39.64
C ASP A 203 -26.39 22.88 40.75
N ASP A 204 -25.75 21.69 40.70
CA ASP A 204 -24.83 21.19 41.73
C ASP A 204 -23.33 21.35 41.38
N VAL A 205 -23.00 22.12 40.33
CA VAL A 205 -21.60 22.41 39.96
C VAL A 205 -21.02 23.50 40.87
N VAL A 206 -20.47 23.11 42.03
CA VAL A 206 -19.62 23.98 42.84
C VAL A 206 -18.26 24.17 42.16
N CYS A 207 -18.06 25.31 41.50
CA CYS A 207 -16.75 25.74 41.03
C CYS A 207 -15.87 26.15 42.22
N GLU A 208 -15.09 25.23 42.78
CA GLU A 208 -14.02 25.58 43.72
C GLU A 208 -12.95 26.41 42.98
N GLY A 209 -12.89 27.71 43.32
CA GLY A 209 -12.01 28.69 42.70
C GLY A 209 -10.52 28.37 42.94
N PHE A 210 -9.79 28.21 41.85
CA PHE A 210 -8.34 28.07 41.79
C PHE A 210 -7.67 29.43 42.07
N ASP A 211 -6.98 29.56 43.21
CA ASP A 211 -6.27 30.78 43.62
C ASP A 211 -4.84 30.81 43.02
N PRO A 212 -4.46 31.80 42.18
CA PRO A 212 -3.13 31.85 41.59
C PRO A 212 -2.13 32.56 42.51
N ILE A 213 -1.17 31.79 43.05
CA ILE A 213 0.01 32.32 43.73
C ILE A 213 0.92 32.98 42.69
N LEU A 214 1.02 34.32 42.70
CA LEU A 214 2.02 35.07 41.94
C LEU A 214 3.40 35.03 42.65
N PRO A 215 4.52 34.85 41.92
CA PRO A 215 5.84 34.93 42.51
C PRO A 215 6.25 36.40 42.67
N ARG A 216 6.67 36.80 43.87
CA ARG A 216 7.40 38.07 44.07
C ARG A 216 8.90 37.85 43.84
N SER A 217 9.45 38.76 43.05
CA SER A 217 10.85 39.05 42.75
C SER A 217 11.81 38.97 43.93
#